data_AF-A0AAJ2T8K2-F1
#
_entry.id   AF-A0AAJ2T8K2-F1
#
_cell.length_a   1.000
_cell.length_b   1.000
_cell.length_c   1.000
_cell.angle_alpha   90.00
_cell.angle_beta   90.00
_cell.angle_gamma   90.00
#
_symmetry.space_group_name_H-M   'P 1'
#
loop_
_entity.id
_entity.type
_entity.pdbx_description
1 polymer ?
#
loop_
_entity_poly.entity_id
_entity_poly.type
_entity_poly.pdbx_seq_one_letter_code
_entity_poly.pdbx_strand_id
1 'polypeptide(L)' 'SAEAAEAFTVQYGGSMNAKNAAELLSKVNVDGGLIGGASLKTADFTTIVNAAQ' A
#
# COMPACT_ATOMS: atom_id res chain seq x y z
N SER A 1 3.41 -17.96 -16.60
CA SER A 1 2.44 -17.44 -17.57
C SER A 1 2.14 -15.98 -17.23
N ALA A 2 1.57 -15.21 -18.16
CA ALA A 2 1.15 -13.84 -17.87
C ALA A 2 0.11 -13.79 -16.74
N GLU A 3 -0.85 -14.73 -16.73
CA GLU A 3 -1.86 -14.82 -15.67
C GLU A 3 -1.26 -15.02 -14.27
N ALA A 4 -0.16 -15.78 -14.16
CA ALA A 4 0.50 -15.99 -12.88
C ALA A 4 1.18 -14.71 -12.35
N ALA A 5 1.64 -13.83 -13.25
CA ALA A 5 2.25 -12.56 -12.86
C ALA A 5 1.19 -11.54 -12.44
N GLU A 6 0.08 -11.46 -13.18
CA GLU A 6 -1.05 -10.56 -12.86
C GLU A 6 -1.77 -10.97 -11.56
N ALA A 7 -1.76 -12.25 -11.21
CA ALA A 7 -2.33 -12.73 -9.95
C ALA A 7 -1.41 -12.52 -8.72
N PHE A 8 -0.16 -12.07 -8.92
CA PHE A 8 0.79 -11.91 -7.82
C PHE A 8 0.74 -10.50 -7.24
N THR A 9 0.52 -10.38 -5.93
CA THR A 9 0.49 -9.09 -5.22
C THR A 9 1.90 -8.59 -4.88
N VAL A 10 2.26 -7.42 -5.39
CA VAL A 10 3.49 -6.69 -5.12
C VAL A 10 3.22 -5.54 -4.14
N GLN A 11 3.67 -5.69 -2.90
CA GLN A 11 3.51 -4.67 -1.87
C GLN A 11 4.75 -3.78 -1.74
N TYR A 12 4.53 -2.49 -1.53
CA TYR A 12 5.59 -1.57 -1.13
C TYR A 12 5.93 -1.74 0.36
N GLY A 13 7.16 -2.16 0.66
CA GLY A 13 7.64 -2.40 2.04
C GLY A 13 8.41 -1.24 2.68
N GLY A 14 8.51 -0.10 2.01
CA GLY A 14 9.14 1.10 2.57
C GLY A 14 8.22 1.85 3.56
N SER A 15 8.65 3.04 3.98
CA SER A 15 7.88 3.87 4.91
C SER A 15 6.65 4.50 4.24
N MET A 16 5.54 3.74 4.23
CA MET A 16 4.22 4.24 3.84
C MET A 16 3.47 4.76 5.08
N ASN A 17 2.92 5.97 4.97
CA ASN A 17 2.18 6.66 6.02
C ASN A 17 1.03 7.48 5.40
N ALA A 18 0.19 8.08 6.24
CA ALA A 18 -0.99 8.83 5.82
C ALA A 18 -0.72 9.96 4.80
N LYS A 19 0.51 10.51 4.75
CA LYS A 19 0.84 11.63 3.85
C LYS A 19 1.25 11.19 2.44
N ASN A 20 1.76 9.95 2.29
CA ASN A 20 2.33 9.46 1.02
C ASN A 20 1.62 8.21 0.46
N ALA A 21 0.66 7.63 1.19
CA ALA A 21 -0.04 6.42 0.78
C ALA A 21 -0.68 6.56 -0.61
N ALA A 22 -1.44 7.64 -0.86
CA ALA A 22 -2.12 7.86 -2.14
C ALA A 22 -1.15 7.92 -3.33
N GLU A 23 0.00 8.59 -3.16
CA GLU A 23 1.01 8.65 -4.21
C GLU A 23 1.64 7.28 -4.48
N LEU A 24 1.99 6.54 -3.42
CA LEU A 24 2.63 5.24 -3.53
C LEU A 24 1.69 4.18 -4.13
N LEU A 25 0.40 4.23 -3.78
CA LEU A 25 -0.63 3.33 -4.29
C LEU A 25 -1.06 3.67 -5.73
N SER A 26 -0.76 4.88 -6.22
CA SER A 26 -1.00 5.24 -7.63
C SER A 26 -0.02 4.59 -8.62
N LYS A 27 1.03 3.91 -8.14
CA LYS A 27 2.07 3.34 -9.01
C LYS A 27 1.57 2.03 -9.62
N VAL A 28 1.74 1.89 -10.93
CA VAL A 28 1.21 0.78 -11.75
C VAL A 28 1.57 -0.65 -11.27
N ASN A 29 2.68 -0.81 -10.55
CA ASN A 29 3.16 -2.12 -10.05
C ASN A 29 3.22 -2.16 -8.52
N VAL A 30 2.41 -1.36 -7.84
CA VAL A 30 2.27 -1.36 -6.38
C VAL A 30 0.82 -1.66 -6.06
N ASP A 31 0.58 -2.87 -5.60
CA ASP A 31 -0.77 -3.37 -5.32
C ASP A 31 -1.20 -3.09 -3.86
N GLY A 32 -0.29 -2.54 -3.05
CA GLY A 32 -0.54 -2.27 -1.62
C GLY A 32 0.73 -1.89 -0.85
N GLY A 33 0.61 -1.85 0.47
CA GLY A 33 1.72 -1.52 1.37
C GLY A 33 1.84 -2.47 2.55
N LEU A 34 3.07 -2.90 2.85
CA LEU A 34 3.40 -3.60 4.08
C LEU A 34 3.71 -2.57 5.18
N ILE A 35 2.67 -2.18 5.92
CA ILE A 35 2.72 -0.99 6.78
C ILE A 35 3.42 -1.29 8.12
N GLY A 36 4.52 -0.57 8.38
CA GLY A 36 5.25 -0.60 9.65
C GLY A 36 4.56 0.22 10.76
N GLY A 37 5.30 1.11 11.43
CA GLY A 37 4.81 1.83 12.62
C GLY A 37 3.51 2.64 12.46
N ALA A 38 3.12 3.02 11.24
CA ALA A 38 1.84 3.67 10.97
C ALA A 38 0.64 2.74 11.19
N SER A 39 0.82 1.41 11.13
CA SER A 39 -0.23 0.42 11.43
C SER A 39 -0.64 0.42 12.91
N LEU A 40 0.24 0.90 13.79
CA LEU A 40 0.00 0.95 15.24
C LEU A 40 -0.81 2.19 15.66
N LYS A 41 -1.17 3.05 14.71
CA LYS A 41 -1.95 4.27 14.94
C LYS A 41 -3.22 4.20 14.12
N THR A 42 -4.36 4.04 14.78
CA THR A 42 -5.66 3.84 14.10
C THR A 42 -5.95 4.92 13.06
N ALA A 43 -5.71 6.19 13.37
CA ALA A 43 -5.96 7.31 12.43
C ALA A 43 -5.08 7.23 11.18
N ASP A 44 -3.78 6.94 11.34
CA ASP A 44 -2.86 6.83 10.23
C ASP A 44 -3.20 5.60 9.38
N PHE A 45 -3.42 4.44 10.01
CA PHE A 45 -3.75 3.21 9.31
C PHE A 45 -5.08 3.29 8.56
N THR A 46 -6.11 3.91 9.17
CA THR A 46 -7.40 4.16 8.49
C THR A 46 -7.21 5.02 7.24
N THR A 47 -6.38 6.05 7.33
CA THR A 47 -6.09 6.92 6.18
C THR A 47 -5.38 6.15 5.06
N ILE A 48 -4.43 5.27 5.41
CA ILE A 48 -3.72 4.42 4.45
C ILE A 48 -4.69 3.43 3.78
N VAL A 49 -5.56 2.77 4.54
CA VAL A 49 -6.55 1.83 4.01
C VAL A 49 -7.52 2.54 3.06
N ASN A 50 -8.00 3.73 3.43
CA ASN A 50 -8.89 4.52 2.57
C ASN A 50 -8.21 5.00 1.28
N ALA A 51 -6.90 5.22 1.30
CA ALA A 51 -6.13 5.55 0.10
C ALA A 51 -5.93 4.35 -0.85
N ALA A 52 -6.18 3.12 -0.38
CA ALA A 52 -6.09 1.88 -1.14
C ALA A 52 -7.45 1.38 -1.66
N GLN A 53 -8.54 2.13 -1.40
CA GLN A 53 -9.89 1.84 -1.91
C GLN A 53 -10.13 2.36 -3.32
#